data_AF-A0A0G0JWR8-F1
#
_entry.id   AF-A0A0G0JWR8-F1
#
_cell.length_a   1.000
_cell.length_b   1.000
_cell.length_c   1.000
_cell.angle_alpha   90.00
_cell.angle_beta   90.00
_cell.angle_gamma   90.00
#
_symmetry.space_group_name_H-M   'P 1'
#
loop_
_entity.id
_entity.type
_entity.pdbx_description
1 polymer ?
#
loop_
_entity_poly.entity_id
_entity_poly.type
_entity_poly.pdbx_seq_one_letter_code
_entity_poly.pdbx_strand_id
1 'polypeptide(L)'
;MVELEPGSNITPGITKEQKIGFILLLFFAIFAVGLGILQIRNTMYAPFALNNKVPDNLSEEVNTIDALRFRDTDQDGLTDFDELYVYTTSPYLADTDSDGLTDKQEIDKGTNPVCGEGKDCEALAVAETELMNKTASGTPAIDLTMGVQIDAGTIDIMQVLQDPKQVRELLISSGVDATLLEKISDADLMKMVSETMATTSTLENAN
;
A
#
# COMPACT_ATOMS: atom_id res chain seq x y z
N MET A 1 86.07 -15.27 -59.03
CA MET A 1 85.19 -16.04 -58.13
C MET A 1 85.72 -15.83 -56.72
N VAL A 2 85.06 -14.97 -55.96
CA VAL A 2 85.32 -14.78 -54.52
C VAL A 2 83.95 -14.86 -53.87
N GLU A 3 83.73 -15.93 -53.11
CA GLU A 3 82.52 -16.16 -52.30
C GLU A 3 82.38 -15.03 -51.27
N LEU A 4 81.20 -14.41 -51.23
CA LEU A 4 80.76 -13.59 -50.11
C LEU A 4 79.89 -14.49 -49.23
N GLU A 5 80.32 -14.73 -47.98
CA GLU A 5 79.55 -15.48 -47.00
C GLU A 5 78.26 -14.75 -46.60
N PRO A 6 77.20 -15.49 -46.22
CA PRO A 6 75.88 -14.93 -45.98
C PRO A 6 75.82 -14.10 -44.69
N GLY A 7 75.16 -12.94 -44.78
CA GLY A 7 74.88 -12.06 -43.65
C GLY A 7 74.18 -12.80 -42.51
N SER A 8 74.79 -12.75 -41.32
CA SER A 8 74.23 -13.30 -40.10
C SER A 8 72.99 -12.50 -39.69
N ASN A 9 71.83 -13.16 -39.71
CA ASN A 9 70.59 -12.62 -39.14
C ASN A 9 70.73 -12.51 -37.62
N ILE A 10 70.97 -11.30 -37.12
CA ILE A 10 70.88 -10.99 -35.70
C ILE A 10 69.40 -10.86 -35.37
N THR A 11 68.77 -11.94 -34.92
CA THR A 11 67.46 -11.84 -34.25
C THR A 11 67.71 -11.28 -32.85
N PRO A 12 67.13 -10.13 -32.46
CA PRO A 12 67.27 -9.63 -31.10
C PRO A 12 66.46 -10.51 -30.16
N GLY A 13 67.10 -11.56 -29.64
CA GLY A 13 66.54 -12.41 -28.60
C GLY A 13 66.56 -11.67 -27.26
N ILE A 14 65.39 -11.58 -26.61
CA ILE A 14 65.26 -11.02 -25.26
C ILE A 14 66.20 -11.77 -24.31
N THR A 15 67.04 -11.04 -23.58
CA THR A 15 68.02 -11.67 -22.68
C THR A 15 67.31 -12.32 -21.49
N LYS A 16 67.96 -13.29 -20.83
CA LYS A 16 67.37 -14.03 -19.71
C LYS A 16 66.96 -13.08 -18.57
N GLU A 17 67.74 -12.03 -18.37
CA GLU A 17 67.53 -10.99 -17.36
C GLU A 17 66.29 -10.15 -17.67
N GLN A 18 66.07 -9.79 -18.94
CA GLN A 18 64.87 -9.05 -19.38
C GLN A 18 63.60 -9.89 -19.24
N LYS A 19 63.69 -11.20 -19.51
CA LYS A 19 62.55 -12.13 -19.33
C LYS A 19 62.14 -12.24 -17.85
N ILE A 20 63.12 -12.27 -16.95
CA ILE A 20 62.88 -12.28 -15.49
C ILE A 20 62.23 -10.96 -15.06
N GLY A 21 62.71 -9.82 -15.57
CA GLY A 21 62.10 -8.52 -15.31
C GLY A 21 60.64 -8.44 -15.74
N PHE A 22 60.30 -8.98 -16.92
CA PHE A 22 58.92 -9.01 -17.41
C PHE A 22 58.00 -9.89 -16.55
N ILE A 23 58.49 -11.05 -16.10
CA ILE A 23 57.74 -11.96 -15.21
C ILE A 23 57.47 -11.29 -13.85
N LEU A 24 58.47 -10.60 -13.29
CA LEU A 24 58.34 -9.89 -12.02
C LEU A 24 57.34 -8.73 -12.12
N LEU A 25 57.39 -7.97 -13.22
CA LEU A 25 56.45 -6.88 -13.48
C LEU A 25 55.02 -7.39 -13.65
N LEU A 26 54.83 -8.51 -14.36
CA LEU A 26 53.52 -9.16 -14.50
C LEU A 26 52.97 -9.60 -13.14
N PHE A 27 53.79 -10.22 -12.30
CA PHE A 27 53.39 -10.62 -10.95
C PHE A 27 52.96 -9.41 -10.10
N PHE A 28 53.75 -8.34 -10.11
CA PHE A 28 53.45 -7.13 -9.36
C PHE A 28 52.18 -6.44 -9.86
N ALA A 29 51.94 -6.43 -11.17
CA ALA A 29 50.72 -5.88 -11.76
C ALA A 29 49.47 -6.65 -11.31
N ILE A 30 49.51 -7.99 -11.36
CA ILE A 30 48.40 -8.84 -10.88
C ILE A 30 48.18 -8.66 -9.38
N PHE A 31 49.27 -8.58 -8.62
CA PHE A 31 49.19 -8.36 -7.17
C PHE A 31 48.57 -7.01 -6.82
N ALA A 32 48.97 -5.93 -7.49
CA ALA A 32 48.41 -4.59 -7.29
C ALA A 32 46.91 -4.52 -7.65
N VAL A 33 46.52 -5.14 -8.77
CA VAL A 33 45.11 -5.22 -9.18
C VAL A 33 44.30 -6.06 -8.18
N GLY A 34 44.85 -7.20 -7.72
CA GLY A 34 44.20 -8.05 -6.73
C GLY A 34 43.96 -7.34 -5.39
N LEU A 35 44.96 -6.61 -4.89
CA LEU A 35 44.81 -5.79 -3.69
C LEU A 35 43.81 -4.64 -3.90
N GLY A 36 43.82 -3.99 -5.07
CA GLY A 36 42.86 -2.94 -5.40
C GLY A 36 41.41 -3.44 -5.41
N ILE A 37 41.15 -4.61 -6.03
CA ILE A 37 39.82 -5.22 -6.04
C ILE A 37 39.39 -5.61 -4.62
N LEU A 38 40.29 -6.15 -3.79
CA LEU A 38 39.98 -6.47 -2.39
C LEU A 38 39.65 -5.22 -1.56
N GLN A 39 40.38 -4.12 -1.77
CA GLN A 39 40.14 -2.85 -1.07
C GLN A 39 38.81 -2.23 -1.51
N ILE A 40 38.50 -2.22 -2.80
CA ILE A 40 37.20 -1.74 -3.32
C ILE A 40 36.06 -2.62 -2.80
N ARG A 41 36.24 -3.95 -2.77
CA ARG A 41 35.24 -4.87 -2.21
C ARG A 41 35.01 -4.58 -0.73
N ASN A 42 36.05 -4.40 0.07
CA ASN A 42 35.84 -4.14 1.49
C ASN A 42 35.13 -2.79 1.73
N THR A 43 35.52 -1.74 0.99
CA THR A 43 34.94 -0.39 1.13
C THR A 43 33.52 -0.27 0.57
N MET A 44 33.20 -0.97 -0.53
CA MET A 44 31.87 -0.94 -1.13
C MET A 44 30.88 -1.86 -0.39
N TYR A 45 31.32 -3.01 0.10
CA TYR A 45 30.40 -3.97 0.71
C TYR A 45 30.14 -3.69 2.20
N ALA A 46 31.06 -3.01 2.91
CA ALA A 46 30.87 -2.66 4.32
C ALA A 46 29.63 -1.78 4.60
N PRO A 47 29.36 -0.67 3.88
CA PRO A 47 28.18 0.16 4.14
C PRO A 47 26.85 -0.48 3.71
N PHE A 48 26.89 -1.53 2.89
CA PHE A 48 25.69 -2.23 2.39
C PHE A 48 25.56 -3.67 2.93
N ALA A 49 26.37 -4.03 3.93
CA ALA A 49 26.21 -5.29 4.64
C ALA A 49 24.99 -5.21 5.57
N LEU A 50 23.80 -5.19 4.97
CA LEU A 50 22.55 -5.34 5.69
C LEU A 50 22.46 -6.79 6.17
N ASN A 51 22.93 -7.02 7.38
CA ASN A 51 22.53 -8.20 8.12
C ASN A 51 21.07 -7.98 8.54
N ASN A 52 20.13 -8.30 7.65
CA ASN A 52 18.70 -8.37 7.96
C ASN A 52 18.40 -9.59 8.86
N LYS A 53 19.23 -9.83 9.88
CA LYS A 53 18.71 -10.33 11.13
C LYS A 53 17.89 -9.19 11.70
N VAL A 54 16.63 -9.13 11.26
CA VAL A 54 15.55 -8.71 12.14
C VAL A 54 15.80 -9.53 13.41
N PRO A 55 16.26 -8.96 14.54
CA PRO A 55 16.18 -9.69 15.79
C PRO A 55 14.78 -10.30 15.86
N ASP A 56 14.65 -11.54 16.30
CA ASP A 56 13.33 -12.18 16.53
C ASP A 56 12.43 -11.36 17.49
N ASN A 57 12.97 -10.25 18.00
CA ASN A 57 12.42 -9.25 18.89
C ASN A 57 12.01 -7.93 18.18
N LEU A 58 12.24 -7.75 16.87
CA LEU A 58 11.67 -6.60 16.10
C LEU A 58 10.27 -6.90 15.56
N SER A 59 9.77 -8.13 15.74
CA SER A 59 8.34 -8.41 15.76
C SER A 59 7.66 -8.04 17.08
N GLU A 60 8.39 -7.49 18.05
CA GLU A 60 7.87 -7.07 19.37
C GLU A 60 8.07 -5.57 19.69
N GLU A 61 8.27 -4.74 18.67
CA GLU A 61 7.95 -3.30 18.75
C GLU A 61 6.86 -2.93 17.74
N VAL A 62 5.99 -3.89 17.42
CA VAL A 62 4.63 -3.55 17.00
C VAL A 62 3.87 -3.43 18.30
N ASN A 63 3.67 -2.20 18.78
CA ASN A 63 2.59 -1.79 19.68
C ASN A 63 1.80 -2.97 20.23
N THR A 64 2.35 -3.68 21.23
CA THR A 64 1.58 -4.76 21.84
C THR A 64 0.30 -4.08 22.33
N ILE A 65 -0.86 -4.68 22.07
CA ILE A 65 -2.13 -4.07 22.45
C ILE A 65 -2.11 -3.66 23.94
N ASP A 66 -1.37 -4.41 24.76
CA ASP A 66 -1.11 -4.10 26.16
C ASP A 66 -0.30 -2.81 26.38
N ALA A 67 0.71 -2.51 25.56
CA ALA A 67 1.46 -1.26 25.65
C ALA A 67 0.57 -0.04 25.29
N LEU A 68 -0.31 -0.18 24.30
CA LEU A 68 -1.24 0.88 23.89
C LEU A 68 -2.24 1.25 25.01
N ARG A 69 -2.61 0.30 25.87
CA ARG A 69 -3.53 0.54 27.01
C ARG A 69 -2.94 1.39 28.13
N PHE A 70 -1.63 1.61 28.12
CA PHE A 70 -0.95 2.45 29.13
C PHE A 70 -0.21 3.63 28.52
N ARG A 71 -0.22 3.75 27.20
CA ARG A 71 0.41 4.85 26.48
C ARG A 71 -0.66 5.89 26.13
N ASP A 72 -0.30 7.14 26.30
CA ASP A 72 -1.08 8.33 25.97
C ASP A 72 -0.08 9.26 25.27
N THR A 73 -0.10 9.22 23.93
CA THR A 73 0.98 9.76 23.10
C THR A 73 0.88 11.27 22.93
N ASP A 74 -0.32 11.82 22.88
CA ASP A 74 -0.60 13.25 22.76
C ASP A 74 -0.97 13.94 24.09
N GLN A 75 -1.10 13.15 25.17
CA GLN A 75 -1.26 13.60 26.54
C GLN A 75 -2.58 14.34 26.80
N ASP A 76 -3.63 13.96 26.08
CA ASP A 76 -4.98 14.51 26.26
C ASP A 76 -5.75 13.81 27.39
N GLY A 77 -5.24 12.67 27.88
CA GLY A 77 -5.81 11.85 28.94
C GLY A 77 -6.59 10.63 28.46
N LEU A 78 -6.62 10.35 27.16
CA LEU A 78 -7.02 9.07 26.57
C LEU A 78 -5.80 8.20 26.34
N THR A 79 -6.00 6.88 26.38
CA THR A 79 -4.91 5.97 26.00
C THR A 79 -4.94 5.75 24.49
N ASP A 80 -3.78 5.56 23.86
CA ASP A 80 -3.68 5.25 22.42
C ASP A 80 -4.59 4.08 22.03
N PHE A 81 -4.80 3.12 22.96
CA PHE A 81 -5.73 2.01 22.75
C PHE A 81 -7.19 2.49 22.65
N ASP A 82 -7.62 3.35 23.57
CA ASP A 82 -8.99 3.87 23.57
C ASP A 82 -9.25 4.73 22.33
N GLU A 83 -8.28 5.55 21.95
CA GLU A 83 -8.38 6.39 20.76
C GLU A 83 -8.51 5.54 19.48
N LEU A 84 -7.65 4.54 19.29
CA LEU A 84 -7.68 3.71 18.08
C LEU A 84 -8.86 2.74 18.02
N TYR A 85 -9.27 2.17 19.16
CA TYR A 85 -10.20 1.04 19.18
C TYR A 85 -11.56 1.33 19.80
N VAL A 86 -11.73 2.43 20.53
CA VAL A 86 -13.00 2.80 21.18
C VAL A 86 -13.60 4.04 20.54
N TYR A 87 -12.82 5.11 20.39
CA TYR A 87 -13.34 6.42 19.97
C TYR A 87 -13.03 6.77 18.52
N THR A 88 -12.15 6.02 17.85
CA THR A 88 -11.70 6.25 16.47
C THR A 88 -11.08 7.65 16.29
N THR A 89 -10.36 8.11 17.31
CA THR A 89 -9.62 9.36 17.33
C THR A 89 -8.13 9.12 17.02
N SER A 90 -7.34 10.18 16.97
CA SER A 90 -5.94 10.14 16.57
C SER A 90 -4.99 10.20 17.77
N PRO A 91 -4.19 9.16 18.06
CA PRO A 91 -3.24 9.14 19.19
C PRO A 91 -2.14 10.19 19.19
N TYR A 92 -2.05 10.98 18.13
CA TYR A 92 -1.03 12.00 17.96
C TYR A 92 -1.60 13.41 18.02
N LEU A 93 -2.92 13.55 18.19
CA LEU A 93 -3.63 14.81 18.11
C LEU A 93 -4.64 14.88 19.26
N ALA A 94 -4.33 15.72 20.24
CA ALA A 94 -5.21 15.90 21.40
C ALA A 94 -6.62 16.38 21.03
N ASP A 95 -6.80 16.94 19.83
CA ASP A 95 -8.04 17.42 19.25
C ASP A 95 -8.08 16.90 17.80
N THR A 96 -8.80 15.80 17.58
CA THR A 96 -8.78 15.04 16.33
C THR A 96 -9.43 15.81 15.18
N ASP A 97 -10.48 16.59 15.46
CA ASP A 97 -11.21 17.35 14.44
C ASP A 97 -10.85 18.84 14.36
N SER A 98 -9.96 19.27 15.25
CA SER A 98 -9.37 20.60 15.32
C SER A 98 -10.37 21.73 15.58
N ASP A 99 -11.38 21.50 16.43
CA ASP A 99 -12.38 22.51 16.82
C ASP A 99 -12.00 23.33 18.07
N GLY A 100 -10.93 22.94 18.77
CA GLY A 100 -10.42 23.58 19.97
C GLY A 100 -10.80 22.89 21.29
N LEU A 101 -11.53 21.76 21.26
CA LEU A 101 -11.78 20.88 22.39
C LEU A 101 -10.93 19.62 22.24
N THR A 102 -10.41 19.09 23.35
CA THR A 102 -9.67 17.82 23.26
C THR A 102 -10.63 16.63 23.17
N ASP A 103 -10.20 15.55 22.54
CA ASP A 103 -11.01 14.33 22.37
C ASP A 103 -11.54 13.85 23.74
N LYS A 104 -10.68 13.88 24.78
CA LYS A 104 -11.07 13.57 26.17
C LYS A 104 -12.18 14.47 26.71
N GLN A 105 -12.13 15.78 26.44
CA GLN A 105 -13.12 16.74 26.92
C GLN A 105 -14.47 16.54 26.26
N GLU A 106 -14.46 16.20 24.98
CA GLU A 106 -15.66 15.91 24.21
C GLU A 106 -16.33 14.63 24.70
N ILE A 107 -15.56 13.58 24.96
CA ILE A 107 -16.05 12.33 25.56
C ILE A 107 -16.66 12.60 26.95
N ASP A 108 -16.03 13.43 27.78
CA ASP A 108 -16.57 13.80 29.10
C ASP A 108 -17.86 14.63 29.03
N LYS A 109 -18.02 15.42 27.96
CA LYS A 109 -19.26 16.16 27.66
C LYS A 109 -20.32 15.29 26.96
N GLY A 110 -19.94 14.11 26.46
CA GLY A 110 -20.79 13.25 25.64
C GLY A 110 -21.01 13.78 24.21
N THR A 111 -20.09 14.61 23.71
CA THR A 111 -20.04 15.01 22.29
C THR A 111 -19.18 14.03 21.49
N ASN A 112 -19.10 14.22 20.18
CA ASN A 112 -18.41 13.30 19.28
C ASN A 112 -16.99 13.81 18.99
N PRO A 113 -15.92 13.13 19.45
CA PRO A 113 -14.54 13.62 19.34
C PRO A 113 -13.95 13.60 17.92
N VAL A 114 -14.69 13.06 16.94
CA VAL A 114 -14.31 13.14 15.52
C VAL A 114 -15.14 14.17 14.76
N CYS A 115 -16.00 14.91 15.46
CA CYS A 115 -16.92 15.87 14.89
C CYS A 115 -16.99 17.18 15.67
N GLY A 116 -16.39 18.21 15.07
CA GLY A 116 -16.27 19.50 15.75
C GLY A 116 -17.60 20.12 16.13
N GLU A 117 -17.58 20.86 17.23
CA GLU A 117 -18.71 21.52 17.86
C GLU A 117 -19.49 22.38 16.85
N GLY A 118 -20.79 22.10 16.76
CA GLY A 118 -21.70 22.81 15.85
C GLY A 118 -21.63 22.36 14.39
N LYS A 119 -20.96 21.24 14.09
CA LYS A 119 -21.05 20.56 12.79
C LYS A 119 -22.03 19.40 12.83
N ASP A 120 -22.78 19.25 11.75
CA ASP A 120 -23.66 18.10 11.55
C ASP A 120 -22.85 16.91 10.98
N CYS A 121 -22.13 16.18 11.82
CA CYS A 121 -21.45 14.93 11.39
C CYS A 121 -22.28 13.66 11.67
N GLU A 122 -23.58 13.85 11.96
CA GLU A 122 -24.57 12.80 12.21
C GLU A 122 -24.80 11.88 10.99
N ALA A 123 -24.17 12.18 9.85
CA ALA A 123 -24.17 11.34 8.66
C ALA A 123 -23.37 10.02 8.80
N LEU A 124 -22.60 9.81 9.88
CA LEU A 124 -21.75 8.61 10.03
C LEU A 124 -22.13 7.69 11.20
N ALA A 125 -23.01 8.10 12.13
CA ALA A 125 -23.37 7.29 13.31
C ALA A 125 -24.86 6.94 13.44
N VAL A 126 -25.72 7.36 12.51
CA VAL A 126 -27.17 7.09 12.58
C VAL A 126 -27.70 6.50 11.27
N ALA A 127 -27.12 5.39 10.83
CA ALA A 127 -27.65 4.62 9.71
C ALA A 127 -28.68 3.55 10.11
N GLU A 128 -29.09 3.44 11.40
CA GLU A 128 -29.91 2.29 11.81
C GLU A 128 -31.13 2.57 12.71
N THR A 129 -31.38 3.80 13.22
CA THR A 129 -32.57 4.01 14.11
C THR A 129 -33.48 5.20 13.79
N GLU A 130 -33.17 6.07 12.83
CA GLU A 130 -33.99 7.27 12.53
C GLU A 130 -34.83 7.17 11.24
N LEU A 131 -34.96 6.00 10.62
CA LEU A 131 -35.81 5.82 9.41
C LEU A 131 -37.23 5.32 9.71
N MET A 132 -37.88 5.79 10.79
CA MET A 132 -39.29 5.46 11.04
C MET A 132 -40.21 6.65 11.38
N ASN A 133 -39.72 7.91 11.46
CA ASN A 133 -40.62 9.03 11.79
C ASN A 133 -40.43 10.34 11.01
N LYS A 134 -39.79 10.31 9.83
CA LYS A 134 -39.71 11.50 8.95
C LYS A 134 -40.30 11.29 7.56
N THR A 135 -41.43 10.59 7.49
CA THR A 135 -42.29 10.49 6.28
C THR A 135 -43.22 11.69 6.12
N ALA A 136 -42.82 12.89 6.50
CA ALA A 136 -43.64 14.08 6.29
C ALA A 136 -42.80 15.34 6.08
N SER A 137 -42.09 15.43 4.95
CA SER A 137 -42.01 16.68 4.17
C SER A 137 -41.09 16.52 2.95
N GLY A 138 -41.69 16.22 1.80
CA GLY A 138 -41.32 16.85 0.53
C GLY A 138 -39.90 16.63 -0.01
N THR A 139 -39.48 15.39 -0.21
CA THR A 139 -38.48 15.00 -1.22
C THR A 139 -38.90 13.66 -1.83
N PRO A 140 -38.63 13.38 -3.12
CA PRO A 140 -39.09 12.14 -3.74
C PRO A 140 -38.37 10.97 -3.08
N ALA A 141 -39.08 10.26 -2.21
CA ALA A 141 -38.62 9.04 -1.60
C ALA A 141 -38.41 7.99 -2.69
N ILE A 142 -37.24 7.36 -2.68
CA ILE A 142 -37.05 6.09 -3.36
C ILE A 142 -37.90 5.07 -2.60
N ASP A 143 -39.06 4.74 -3.17
CA ASP A 143 -39.92 3.69 -2.67
C ASP A 143 -39.30 2.32 -3.04
N LEU A 144 -38.49 1.79 -2.12
CA LEU A 144 -37.90 0.46 -2.20
C LEU A 144 -38.91 -0.65 -1.85
N THR A 145 -40.22 -0.39 -1.81
CA THR A 145 -41.23 -1.45 -1.67
C THR A 145 -41.50 -2.20 -2.99
N MET A 146 -40.43 -2.61 -3.68
CA MET A 146 -40.49 -3.70 -4.65
C MET A 146 -39.95 -4.99 -4.02
N GLY A 147 -40.68 -5.53 -3.04
CA GLY A 147 -40.79 -6.98 -2.80
C GLY A 147 -39.53 -7.79 -2.48
N VAL A 148 -38.38 -7.20 -2.13
CA VAL A 148 -37.21 -7.95 -1.68
C VAL A 148 -37.18 -7.96 -0.16
N GLN A 149 -37.53 -9.09 0.45
CA GLN A 149 -37.29 -9.32 1.86
C GLN A 149 -35.77 -9.46 2.08
N ILE A 150 -35.15 -8.44 2.66
CA ILE A 150 -33.77 -8.51 3.13
C ILE A 150 -33.81 -9.14 4.52
N ASP A 151 -33.60 -10.45 4.58
CA ASP A 151 -33.26 -11.14 5.82
C ASP A 151 -31.78 -10.86 6.13
N ALA A 152 -31.43 -10.67 7.41
CA ALA A 152 -30.12 -10.22 7.86
C ALA A 152 -29.01 -11.27 7.65
N GLY A 153 -28.64 -11.52 6.40
CA GLY A 153 -27.56 -12.39 5.99
C GLY A 153 -26.94 -11.85 4.70
N THR A 154 -25.63 -11.58 4.75
CA THR A 154 -24.71 -11.36 3.61
C THR A 154 -25.38 -10.93 2.30
N ILE A 155 -25.27 -9.64 1.95
CA ILE A 155 -25.61 -9.18 0.60
C ILE A 155 -24.77 -10.00 -0.38
N ASP A 156 -25.39 -10.99 -1.02
CA ASP A 156 -24.74 -11.77 -2.05
C ASP A 156 -24.68 -10.88 -3.29
N ILE A 157 -23.55 -10.19 -3.45
CA ILE A 157 -23.24 -9.32 -4.59
C ILE A 157 -23.45 -10.12 -5.90
N MET A 158 -23.28 -11.44 -5.86
CA MET A 158 -23.48 -12.32 -7.01
C MET A 158 -24.95 -12.48 -7.41
N GLN A 159 -25.90 -12.26 -6.49
CA GLN A 159 -27.33 -12.30 -6.76
C GLN A 159 -27.85 -10.94 -7.24
N VAL A 160 -27.32 -9.84 -6.71
CA VAL A 160 -27.66 -8.46 -7.13
C VAL A 160 -27.24 -8.20 -8.58
N LEU A 161 -26.10 -8.75 -8.99
CA LEU A 161 -25.56 -8.58 -10.33
C LEU A 161 -26.20 -9.48 -11.40
N GLN A 162 -27.24 -10.25 -11.05
CA GLN A 162 -28.03 -11.06 -11.98
C GLN A 162 -29.27 -10.32 -12.51
N ASP A 163 -29.70 -9.23 -11.85
CA ASP A 163 -30.87 -8.46 -12.24
C ASP A 163 -30.46 -7.12 -12.89
N PRO A 164 -30.79 -6.86 -14.16
CA PRO A 164 -30.42 -5.62 -14.85
C PRO A 164 -30.96 -4.36 -14.15
N LYS A 165 -32.11 -4.45 -13.45
CA LYS A 165 -32.66 -3.29 -12.73
C LYS A 165 -31.81 -2.93 -11.51
N GLN A 166 -31.36 -3.94 -10.78
CA GLN A 166 -30.52 -3.76 -9.60
C GLN A 166 -29.11 -3.28 -9.99
N VAL A 167 -28.59 -3.78 -11.11
CA VAL A 167 -27.32 -3.29 -11.68
C VAL A 167 -27.41 -1.82 -12.08
N ARG A 168 -28.52 -1.38 -12.70
CA ARG A 168 -28.72 0.04 -13.05
C ARG A 168 -28.74 0.93 -11.81
N GLU A 169 -29.46 0.50 -10.78
CA GLU A 169 -29.56 1.23 -9.52
C GLU A 169 -28.18 1.36 -8.85
N LEU A 170 -27.41 0.28 -8.84
CA LEU A 170 -26.05 0.26 -8.28
C LEU A 170 -25.08 1.16 -9.05
N LEU A 171 -25.22 1.24 -10.38
CA LEU A 171 -24.38 2.12 -11.21
C LEU A 171 -24.75 3.59 -11.01
N ILE A 172 -26.04 3.90 -10.88
CA ILE A 172 -26.50 5.26 -10.56
C ILE A 172 -26.01 5.67 -9.17
N SER A 173 -26.09 4.77 -8.18
CA SER A 173 -25.57 5.04 -6.83
C SER A 173 -24.04 5.17 -6.80
N SER A 174 -23.34 4.51 -7.74
CA SER A 174 -21.89 4.64 -7.94
C SER A 174 -21.49 5.92 -8.69
N GLY A 175 -22.46 6.76 -9.07
CA GLY A 175 -22.22 8.06 -9.71
C GLY A 175 -22.24 8.04 -11.25
N VAL A 176 -22.75 6.97 -11.87
CA VAL A 176 -22.91 6.92 -13.33
C VAL A 176 -24.20 7.64 -13.74
N ASP A 177 -24.09 8.52 -14.74
CA ASP A 177 -25.20 9.36 -15.19
C ASP A 177 -26.38 8.54 -15.76
N ALA A 178 -27.57 8.75 -15.22
CA ALA A 178 -28.78 8.00 -15.58
C ALA A 178 -29.14 8.11 -17.07
N THR A 179 -28.86 9.25 -17.72
CA THR A 179 -29.17 9.46 -19.15
C THR A 179 -28.25 8.65 -20.07
N LEU A 180 -27.06 8.28 -19.57
CA LEU A 180 -26.14 7.40 -20.26
C LEU A 180 -26.57 5.94 -20.12
N LEU A 181 -27.08 5.55 -18.94
CA LEU A 181 -27.60 4.20 -18.73
C LEU A 181 -28.87 3.92 -19.54
N GLU A 182 -29.76 4.90 -19.70
CA GLU A 182 -30.97 4.75 -20.53
C GLU A 182 -30.65 4.44 -22.01
N LYS A 183 -29.47 4.83 -22.50
CA LYS A 183 -29.01 4.56 -23.86
C LYS A 183 -28.43 3.15 -24.03
N ILE A 184 -28.20 2.43 -22.94
CA ILE A 184 -27.66 1.07 -22.92
C ILE A 184 -28.83 0.11 -22.69
N SER A 185 -28.97 -0.93 -23.53
CA SER A 185 -30.02 -1.93 -23.34
C SER A 185 -29.73 -2.83 -22.14
N ASP A 186 -30.76 -3.43 -21.53
CA ASP A 186 -30.58 -4.36 -20.39
C ASP A 186 -29.67 -5.54 -20.77
N ALA A 187 -29.76 -6.01 -22.01
CA ALA A 187 -28.93 -7.11 -22.51
C ALA A 187 -27.46 -6.71 -22.65
N ASP A 188 -27.18 -5.50 -23.16
CA ASP A 188 -25.82 -5.00 -23.31
C ASP A 188 -25.18 -4.69 -21.95
N LEU A 189 -25.99 -4.19 -21.01
CA LEU A 189 -25.55 -3.92 -19.65
C LEU A 189 -25.12 -5.21 -18.93
N MET A 190 -25.95 -6.24 -18.99
CA MET A 190 -25.64 -7.54 -18.37
C MET A 190 -24.44 -8.23 -19.03
N LYS A 191 -24.29 -8.06 -20.36
CA LYS A 191 -23.11 -8.54 -21.07
C LYS A 191 -21.84 -7.87 -20.56
N MET A 192 -21.83 -6.55 -20.42
CA MET A 192 -20.69 -5.79 -19.90
C MET A 192 -20.32 -6.17 -18.46
N VAL A 193 -21.32 -6.38 -17.60
CA VAL A 193 -21.11 -6.86 -16.23
C VAL A 193 -20.47 -8.25 -16.23
N SER A 194 -21.00 -9.19 -17.02
CA SER A 194 -20.46 -10.55 -17.11
C SER A 194 -19.02 -10.60 -17.67
N GLU A 195 -18.70 -9.76 -18.65
CA GLU A 195 -17.36 -9.65 -19.23
C GLU A 195 -16.35 -9.07 -18.21
N THR A 196 -16.79 -8.11 -17.40
CA THR A 196 -15.97 -7.50 -16.34
C THR A 196 -15.68 -8.50 -15.21
N MET A 197 -16.67 -9.31 -14.84
CA MET A 197 -16.48 -10.38 -13.84
C MET A 197 -15.59 -11.51 -14.34
N ALA A 198 -15.74 -11.89 -15.61
CA ALA A 198 -14.89 -12.91 -16.24
C ALA A 198 -13.43 -12.46 -16.40
N THR A 199 -13.17 -11.17 -16.65
CA THR A 199 -11.80 -10.63 -16.75
C THR A 199 -11.13 -10.49 -15.39
N THR A 200 -11.87 -10.11 -14.34
CA THR A 200 -11.35 -9.99 -12.97
C THR A 200 -10.83 -11.33 -12.43
N SER A 201 -11.49 -12.44 -12.75
CA SER A 201 -11.08 -13.80 -12.33
C SER A 201 -9.85 -14.34 -13.08
N THR A 202 -9.47 -13.75 -14.22
CA THR A 202 -8.22 -14.12 -14.93
C THR A 202 -6.97 -13.44 -14.37
N LEU A 203 -7.11 -12.38 -13.56
CA LEU A 203 -5.98 -11.70 -12.92
C LEU A 203 -5.56 -12.34 -11.58
N GLU A 204 -6.41 -13.18 -10.98
CA GLU A 204 -6.10 -13.86 -9.71
C GLU A 204 -5.21 -15.11 -9.87
N ASN A 205 -5.05 -15.63 -11.10
CA ASN A 205 -4.21 -16.81 -11.39
C ASN A 205 -2.84 -16.47 -12.00
N ALA A 206 -2.39 -15.21 -11.89
CA ALA A 206 -1.12 -14.75 -12.46
C ALA A 206 -0.16 -14.13 -11.42
N ASN A 207 -0.22 -14.57 -10.16
CA ASN A 207 0.77 -14.21 -9.14
C ASN A 207 1.20 -15.43 -8.32
#